data_AF-A0A662GF06-F1
#
_entry.id   AF-A0A662GF06-F1
#
_cell.length_a   1.000
_cell.length_b   1.000
_cell.length_c   1.000
_cell.angle_alpha   90.00
_cell.angle_beta   90.00
_cell.angle_gamma   90.00
#
_symmetry.space_group_name_H-M   'P 1'
#
loop_
_entity.id
_entity.type
_entity.pdbx_description
1 polymer ?
#
loop_
_entity_poly.entity_id
_entity_poly.type
_entity_poly.pdbx_seq_one_letter_code
_entity_poly.pdbx_strand_id
1 'polypeptide(L)'
;MMGLDTYAFKPGWEMKRPPYYVPHPNTFTGTSRSLEVYVREMKAMSIEEAVRKLTSLPAGKYGLRGRGLIRLEAYADIVVLDYRILD
;
A
#
# COMPACT_ATOMS: atom_id res chain seq x y z
N MET A 1 5.18 4.54 -3.16
CA MET A 1 3.72 4.72 -3.05
C MET A 1 3.30 5.79 -4.03
N MET A 2 2.44 5.50 -5.02
CA MET A 2 1.67 6.58 -5.66
C MET A 2 0.89 7.27 -4.54
N GLY A 3 0.92 8.61 -4.51
CA GLY A 3 0.47 9.44 -3.40
C GLY A 3 -0.88 9.00 -2.86
N LEU A 4 -0.88 8.58 -1.60
CA LEU A 4 -2.03 8.02 -0.93
C LEU A 4 -2.03 8.66 0.45
N ASP A 5 -2.60 9.86 0.50
CA ASP A 5 -3.27 10.54 1.63
C ASP A 5 -3.39 12.03 1.28
N THR A 6 -4.44 12.40 0.54
CA THR A 6 -4.84 13.80 0.40
C THR A 6 -5.75 14.13 1.58
N TYR A 7 -5.22 14.79 2.60
CA TYR A 7 -6.04 15.31 3.70
C TYR A 7 -6.73 16.60 3.24
N ALA A 8 -8.06 16.67 3.40
CA ALA A 8 -8.77 17.93 3.38
C ALA A 8 -8.88 18.45 4.82
N PHE A 9 -8.01 19.38 5.22
CA PHE A 9 -8.07 20.02 6.53
C PHE A 9 -9.15 21.11 6.52
N LYS A 10 -10.14 21.01 7.41
CA LYS A 10 -11.09 22.09 7.68
C LYS A 10 -10.75 22.75 9.02
N PRO A 11 -10.34 24.02 9.06
CA PRO A 11 -10.14 24.74 10.31
C PRO A 11 -11.39 24.69 11.20
N GLY A 12 -11.22 24.33 12.47
CA GLY A 12 -12.30 24.26 13.46
C GLY A 12 -13.11 22.95 13.50
N TRP A 13 -12.76 21.94 12.70
CA TRP A 13 -13.31 20.60 12.84
C TRP A 13 -12.39 19.72 13.69
N GLU A 14 -12.85 19.31 14.86
CA GLU A 14 -12.15 18.42 15.79
C GLU A 14 -13.14 17.38 16.36
N MET A 15 -12.77 16.09 16.35
CA MET A 15 -13.57 15.06 17.01
C MET A 15 -13.36 15.11 18.52
N LYS A 16 -14.45 15.29 19.27
CA LYS A 16 -14.43 15.43 20.74
C LYS A 16 -14.21 14.12 21.51
N ARG A 17 -14.13 12.96 20.83
CA ARG A 17 -13.99 11.63 21.42
C ARG A 17 -13.06 10.77 20.57
N PRO A 18 -12.26 9.87 21.18
CA PRO A 18 -11.32 9.04 20.45
C PRO A 18 -12.03 8.05 19.50
N PRO A 19 -11.43 7.75 18.32
CA PRO A 19 -10.21 8.36 17.80
C PRO A 19 -10.44 9.81 17.36
N TYR A 20 -9.48 10.70 17.63
CA TYR A 20 -9.58 12.15 17.37
C TYR A 20 -9.60 12.52 15.88
N TYR A 21 -9.55 11.53 14.99
CA TYR A 21 -9.80 11.64 13.56
C TYR A 21 -10.41 10.33 13.05
N VAL A 22 -11.26 10.40 12.01
CA VAL A 22 -11.67 9.21 11.25
C VAL A 22 -10.55 8.90 10.26
N PRO A 23 -9.88 7.73 10.34
CA PRO A 23 -8.90 7.33 9.34
C PRO A 23 -9.55 7.23 7.97
N HIS A 24 -8.87 7.76 6.94
CA HIS A 24 -9.33 7.62 5.57
C HIS A 24 -9.35 6.12 5.21
N PRO A 25 -10.31 5.61 4.42
CA PRO A 25 -10.38 4.18 4.09
C PRO A 25 -9.05 3.60 3.55
N ASN A 26 -8.29 4.43 2.83
CA ASN A 26 -6.94 4.13 2.34
C ASN A 26 -5.98 3.62 3.43
N THR A 27 -6.12 4.09 4.67
CA THR A 27 -5.27 3.65 5.80
C THR A 27 -5.33 2.14 5.99
N PHE A 28 -6.46 1.51 5.65
CA PHE A 28 -6.65 0.07 5.84
C PHE A 28 -6.55 -0.71 4.52
N THR A 29 -7.00 -0.13 3.41
CA THR A 29 -7.19 -0.87 2.15
C THR A 29 -6.37 -0.32 0.98
N GLY A 30 -5.46 0.63 1.20
CA GLY A 30 -4.73 1.30 0.12
C GLY A 30 -4.01 0.34 -0.82
N THR A 31 -3.30 -0.65 -0.27
CA THR A 31 -2.56 -1.64 -1.06
C THR A 31 -3.48 -2.71 -1.66
N SER A 32 -4.41 -3.30 -0.89
CA SER A 32 -5.35 -4.33 -1.39
C SER A 32 -6.22 -3.78 -2.52
N ARG A 33 -6.85 -2.62 -2.31
CA ARG A 33 -7.65 -1.93 -3.31
C ARG A 33 -6.85 -1.57 -4.56
N SER A 34 -5.56 -1.24 -4.41
CA SER A 34 -4.73 -0.94 -5.57
C SER A 34 -4.49 -2.16 -6.45
N LEU A 35 -4.33 -3.35 -5.85
CA LEU A 35 -4.18 -4.62 -6.56
C LEU A 35 -5.50 -5.05 -7.18
N GLU A 36 -6.62 -4.88 -6.48
CA GLU A 36 -7.93 -5.20 -7.03
C GLU A 36 -8.30 -4.29 -8.21
N VAL A 37 -8.39 -2.98 -7.96
CA VAL A 37 -8.97 -2.06 -8.94
C VAL A 37 -7.99 -1.78 -10.07
N TYR A 38 -6.75 -1.38 -9.77
CA TYR A 38 -5.82 -0.93 -10.81
C TYR A 38 -5.11 -2.08 -11.53
N VAL A 39 -4.90 -3.23 -10.88
CA VAL A 39 -4.22 -4.37 -11.52
C VAL A 39 -5.23 -5.36 -12.07
N ARG A 40 -6.20 -5.84 -11.27
CA ARG A 40 -7.13 -6.89 -11.69
C ARG A 40 -8.26 -6.37 -12.58
N GLU A 41 -8.97 -5.32 -12.16
CA GLU A 41 -10.13 -4.80 -12.89
C GLU A 41 -9.72 -3.94 -14.09
N MET A 42 -8.96 -2.88 -13.85
CA MET A 42 -8.57 -1.90 -14.87
C MET A 42 -7.40 -2.36 -15.73
N LYS A 43 -6.64 -3.37 -15.30
CA LYS A 43 -5.44 -3.89 -16.01
C LYS A 43 -4.44 -2.79 -16.38
N ALA A 44 -4.31 -1.77 -15.52
CA ALA A 44 -3.44 -0.62 -15.77
C ALA A 44 -1.95 -0.99 -15.70
N MET A 45 -1.61 -2.10 -15.05
CA MET A 45 -0.27 -2.69 -15.02
C MET A 45 -0.32 -4.18 -14.71
N SER A 46 0.79 -4.89 -14.89
CA SER A 46 0.90 -6.29 -14.46
C SER A 46 1.03 -6.41 -12.93
N ILE A 47 0.74 -7.60 -12.40
CA ILE A 47 0.87 -7.87 -10.96
C ILE A 47 2.32 -7.76 -10.49
N GLU A 48 3.28 -8.17 -11.32
CA GLU A 48 4.71 -8.08 -11.03
C GLU A 48 5.16 -6.62 -10.89
N GLU A 49 4.71 -5.74 -11.77
CA GLU A 49 5.03 -4.31 -11.70
C GLU A 49 4.36 -3.65 -10.48
N ALA A 50 3.13 -4.04 -10.15
CA ALA A 50 2.47 -3.58 -8.93
C ALA A 50 3.22 -4.03 -7.67
N VAL A 51 3.60 -5.31 -7.57
CA VAL A 51 4.41 -5.84 -6.47
C VAL A 51 5.75 -5.11 -6.37
N ARG A 52 6.44 -4.87 -7.49
CA ARG A 52 7.68 -4.08 -7.52
C ARG A 52 7.47 -2.66 -6.97
N LYS A 53 6.39 -1.97 -7.37
CA LYS A 53 6.05 -0.62 -6.87
C LYS A 53 5.73 -0.58 -5.37
N LEU A 54 5.27 -1.70 -4.81
CA LEU A 54 4.99 -1.87 -3.38
C LEU A 54 6.22 -2.34 -2.56
N THR A 55 7.20 -3.00 -3.19
CA THR A 55 8.30 -3.69 -2.48
C THR A 55 9.70 -3.19 -2.87
N SER A 56 10.29 -3.69 -3.95
CA SER A 56 11.68 -3.45 -4.32
C SER A 56 11.96 -2.01 -4.74
N LEU A 57 11.00 -1.33 -5.38
CA LEU A 57 11.14 0.07 -5.78
C LEU A 57 11.29 1.01 -4.57
N PRO A 58 10.40 1.01 -3.57
CA PRO A 58 10.61 1.82 -2.37
C PRO A 58 11.82 1.36 -1.55
N ALA A 59 12.10 0.05 -1.46
CA ALA A 59 13.29 -0.44 -0.77
C ALA A 59 14.59 0.11 -1.38
N GLY A 60 14.68 0.13 -2.72
CA GLY A 60 15.81 0.74 -3.44
C GLY A 60 15.87 2.26 -3.25
N LYS A 61 14.72 2.95 -3.32
CA LYS A 61 14.65 4.42 -3.16
C LYS A 61 15.08 4.89 -1.76
N TYR A 62 14.76 4.12 -0.73
CA TYR A 62 15.06 4.47 0.67
C TYR A 62 16.30 3.74 1.23
N GLY A 63 17.00 2.94 0.44
CA GLY A 63 18.20 2.24 0.87
C GLY A 63 17.96 1.14 1.91
N LEU A 64 16.78 0.50 1.91
CA LEU A 64 16.43 -0.58 2.82
C LEU A 64 17.15 -1.88 2.41
N ARG A 65 18.40 -2.01 2.84
CA ARG A 65 19.26 -3.16 2.48
C ARG A 65 18.66 -4.48 2.96
N GLY A 66 18.62 -5.46 2.06
CA GLY A 66 18.11 -6.80 2.35
C GLY A 66 16.58 -6.89 2.41
N ARG A 67 15.82 -5.86 2.05
CA ARG A 67 14.34 -5.86 2.05
C ARG A 67 13.75 -5.67 0.66
N GLY A 68 12.46 -5.99 0.51
CA GLY A 68 11.68 -5.73 -0.71
C GLY A 68 11.91 -6.72 -1.86
N LEU A 69 12.69 -7.77 -1.66
CA LEU A 69 12.94 -8.83 -2.65
C LEU A 69 12.96 -10.20 -1.94
N ILE A 70 12.36 -11.22 -2.57
CA ILE A 70 12.48 -12.61 -2.12
C ILE A 70 13.79 -13.18 -2.68
N ARG A 71 14.82 -13.27 -1.84
CA ARG A 71 16.12 -13.84 -2.18
C ARG A 71 16.83 -14.36 -0.93
N LEU A 72 17.85 -15.19 -1.12
CA LEU A 72 18.72 -15.62 -0.03
C LEU A 72 19.32 -14.41 0.69
N GLU A 73 19.47 -14.54 2.02
CA GLU A 73 20.03 -13.51 2.92
C GLU A 73 19.21 -12.21 3.03
N ALA A 74 18.03 -12.13 2.43
CA ALA A 74 17.08 -11.05 2.67
C ALA A 74 16.27 -11.28 3.96
N TYR A 75 15.71 -10.21 4.51
CA TYR A 75 14.73 -10.30 5.58
C TYR A 75 13.47 -11.01 5.08
N ALA A 76 12.86 -11.84 5.95
CA ALA A 76 11.67 -12.63 5.64
C ALA A 76 10.37 -11.80 5.75
N ASP A 77 10.33 -10.62 5.12
CA ASP A 77 9.13 -9.80 5.01
C ASP A 77 8.24 -10.34 3.88
N ILE A 78 7.36 -11.30 4.19
CA ILE A 78 6.57 -12.03 3.20
C ILE A 78 5.08 -11.80 3.43
N VAL A 79 4.35 -11.56 2.33
CA VAL A 79 2.89 -11.53 2.30
C VAL A 79 2.40 -12.62 1.36
N VAL A 80 1.49 -13.46 1.85
CA VAL A 80 0.76 -14.43 1.05
C VAL A 80 -0.67 -13.91 0.87
N LEU A 81 -1.15 -13.86 -0.36
CA LEU A 81 -2.48 -13.35 -0.71
C LEU A 81 -3.13 -14.25 -1.76
N ASP A 82 -4.46 -14.40 -1.71
CA ASP A 82 -5.22 -15.03 -2.79
C ASP A 82 -5.59 -13.96 -3.81
N TYR A 83 -4.96 -13.99 -5.00
CA TYR A 83 -5.19 -12.96 -6.01
C TYR A 83 -6.62 -12.96 -6.58
N ARG A 84 -7.38 -14.05 -6.40
CA ARG A 84 -8.77 -14.16 -6.84
C ARG A 84 -9.73 -13.49 -5.87
N ILE A 85 -9.36 -13.41 -4.60
CA ILE A 85 -10.18 -12.83 -3.52
C ILE A 85 -9.35 -11.70 -2.92
N LEU A 86 -9.58 -10.50 -3.46
CA LEU A 86 -9.04 -9.25 -2.93
C LEU A 86 -10.27 -8.44 -2.54
N ASP A 87 -10.32 -8.04 -1.28
CA ASP A 87 -11.40 -7.33 -0.60
C ASP A 87 -10.95 -5.97 -0.02
#